data_AF-A0A0C3Q976-F1
#
_entry.id   AF-A0A0C3Q976-F1
#
_cell.length_a   1.000
_cell.length_b   1.000
_cell.length_c   1.000
_cell.angle_alpha   90.00
_cell.angle_beta   90.00
_cell.angle_gamma   90.00
#
_symmetry.space_group_name_H-M   'P 1'
#
loop_
_entity.id
_entity.type
_entity.pdbx_description
1 polymer ?
#
loop_
_entity_poly.entity_id
_entity_poly.type
_entity_poly.pdbx_seq_one_letter_code
_entity_poly.pdbx_strand_id
1 'polypeptide(L)'
;MTSAGSAPDIVFRGLDGNECEAFIAAIEELAFTEGWSEDEKRMLLFTRSRLRQGALRWFARLEPSKKKDWDLFVEALFEQYPPVGAPVETEISTPVW
;
A
#
# COMPACT_ATOMS: atom_id res chain seq x y z
N MET A 1 -10.23 -29.62 -14.83
CA MET A 1 -10.75 -29.03 -13.58
C MET A 1 -10.25 -27.59 -13.54
N THR A 2 -10.93 -26.67 -14.22
CA THR A 2 -10.61 -25.25 -14.15
C THR A 2 -11.30 -24.72 -12.89
N SER A 3 -10.56 -24.72 -11.78
CA SER A 3 -10.98 -24.00 -10.59
C SER A 3 -11.22 -22.56 -11.03
N ALA A 4 -12.42 -22.04 -10.81
CA ALA A 4 -12.71 -20.62 -10.99
C ALA A 4 -11.58 -19.85 -10.30
N GLY A 5 -10.83 -19.06 -11.07
CA GLY A 5 -9.75 -18.23 -10.56
C GLY A 5 -10.35 -17.23 -9.60
N SER A 6 -10.48 -17.62 -8.34
CA SER A 6 -10.77 -16.69 -7.27
C SER A 6 -9.57 -15.76 -7.26
N ALA A 7 -9.79 -14.50 -7.62
CA ALA A 7 -8.77 -13.48 -7.45
C ALA A 7 -8.20 -13.65 -6.03
N PRO A 8 -6.86 -13.64 -5.86
CA PRO A 8 -6.26 -13.82 -4.56
C PRO A 8 -6.93 -12.87 -3.55
N ASP A 9 -7.14 -13.34 -2.32
CA ASP A 9 -7.75 -12.55 -1.24
C ASP A 9 -6.75 -11.51 -0.73
N ILE A 10 -6.35 -10.61 -1.62
CA ILE A 10 -5.47 -9.50 -1.34
C ILE A 10 -6.31 -8.47 -0.61
N VAL A 11 -6.03 -8.27 0.66
CA VAL A 11 -6.71 -7.32 1.53
C VAL A 11 -5.66 -6.58 2.36
N PHE A 12 -5.79 -5.27 2.46
CA PHE A 12 -4.94 -4.44 3.31
C PHE A 12 -5.75 -3.73 4.37
N ARG A 13 -5.42 -3.99 5.63
CA ARG A 13 -6.10 -3.42 6.81
C ARG A 13 -5.35 -2.22 7.37
N GLY A 14 -4.04 -2.15 7.13
CA GLY A 14 -3.17 -1.07 7.61
C GLY A 14 -2.72 -1.32 9.04
N LEU A 15 -2.16 -2.49 9.31
CA LEU A 15 -1.69 -2.94 10.62
C LEU A 15 -0.25 -2.47 10.88
N ASP A 16 0.66 -2.73 9.94
CA ASP A 16 2.09 -2.47 10.07
C ASP A 16 2.80 -2.50 8.71
N GLY A 17 4.11 -2.19 8.70
CA GLY A 17 4.92 -2.16 7.48
C GLY A 17 5.06 -3.51 6.80
N ASN A 18 5.08 -4.63 7.54
CA ASN A 18 5.20 -5.95 6.93
C ASN A 18 3.91 -6.34 6.20
N GLU A 19 2.73 -5.98 6.72
CA GLU A 19 1.47 -6.09 5.96
C GLU A 19 1.52 -5.23 4.70
N CYS A 20 2.08 -4.02 4.78
CA CYS A 20 2.17 -3.08 3.66
C CYS A 20 3.07 -3.60 2.53
N GLU A 21 4.27 -4.08 2.84
CA GLU A 21 5.20 -4.65 1.86
C GLU A 21 4.62 -5.90 1.19
N ALA A 22 4.04 -6.82 1.98
CA ALA A 22 3.39 -8.01 1.45
C ALA A 22 2.20 -7.67 0.54
N PHE A 23 1.45 -6.64 0.88
CA PHE A 23 0.32 -6.17 0.08
C PHE A 23 0.75 -5.60 -1.27
N ILE A 24 1.77 -4.73 -1.32
CA ILE A 24 2.27 -4.18 -2.58
C ILE A 24 2.86 -5.29 -3.46
N ALA A 25 3.70 -6.16 -2.89
CA ALA A 25 4.29 -7.27 -3.63
C ALA A 25 3.23 -8.19 -4.27
N ALA A 26 2.16 -8.51 -3.53
CA ALA A 26 1.07 -9.34 -4.06
C ALA A 26 0.31 -8.67 -5.23
N ILE A 27 0.21 -7.34 -5.23
CA ILE A 27 -0.45 -6.60 -6.31
C ILE A 27 0.43 -6.56 -7.55
N GLU A 28 1.72 -6.29 -7.38
CA GLU A 28 2.67 -6.28 -8.50
C GLU A 28 2.81 -7.67 -9.14
N GLU A 29 2.90 -8.73 -8.33
CA GLU A 29 2.93 -10.11 -8.82
C GLU A 29 1.67 -10.46 -9.61
N LEU A 30 0.49 -10.08 -9.08
CA LEU A 30 -0.78 -10.29 -9.78
C LEU A 30 -0.83 -9.49 -11.09
N ALA A 31 -0.40 -8.23 -11.06
CA ALA A 31 -0.39 -7.35 -12.22
C ALA A 31 0.51 -7.90 -13.32
N PHE A 32 1.69 -8.39 -12.94
CA PHE A 32 2.63 -9.04 -13.84
C PHE A 32 2.03 -10.33 -14.43
N THR A 33 1.48 -11.20 -13.59
CA THR A 33 0.90 -12.50 -14.01
C THR A 33 -0.26 -12.32 -14.99
N GLU A 34 -1.09 -11.30 -14.76
CA GLU A 34 -2.27 -11.02 -15.57
C GLU A 34 -1.99 -10.03 -16.72
N GLY A 35 -0.75 -9.58 -16.89
CA GLY A 35 -0.30 -8.75 -18.02
C GLY A 35 -0.78 -7.30 -18.00
N TRP A 36 -1.00 -6.72 -16.82
CA TRP A 36 -1.39 -5.31 -16.65
C TRP A 36 -0.47 -4.52 -15.70
N SER A 37 0.77 -4.98 -15.51
CA SER A 37 1.78 -4.30 -14.69
C SER A 37 2.14 -2.88 -15.16
N GLU A 38 1.91 -2.56 -16.44
CA GLU A 38 2.14 -1.20 -16.98
C GLU A 38 0.87 -0.31 -16.91
N ASP A 39 -0.27 -0.86 -16.47
CA ASP A 39 -1.52 -0.11 -16.33
C ASP A 39 -1.67 0.41 -14.90
N GLU A 40 -0.96 1.50 -14.59
CA GLU A 40 -0.95 2.15 -13.28
C GLU A 40 -2.36 2.51 -12.78
N LYS A 41 -3.25 2.89 -13.70
CA LYS A 41 -4.65 3.21 -13.36
C LYS A 41 -5.39 1.98 -12.89
N ARG A 42 -5.20 0.84 -13.57
CA ARG A 42 -5.77 -0.44 -13.15
C ARG A 42 -5.17 -0.91 -11.84
N MET A 43 -3.86 -0.77 -11.64
CA MET A 43 -3.18 -1.06 -10.38
C MET A 43 -3.78 -0.24 -9.22
N LEU A 44 -3.90 1.08 -9.39
CA LEU A 44 -4.51 1.97 -8.40
C LEU A 44 -5.96 1.59 -8.06
N LEU A 45 -6.80 1.38 -9.08
CA LEU A 45 -8.20 1.01 -8.90
C LEU A 45 -8.34 -0.33 -8.16
N PHE A 46 -7.54 -1.32 -8.56
CA PHE A 46 -7.52 -2.61 -7.91
C PHE A 46 -7.08 -2.48 -6.45
N THR A 47 -5.94 -1.83 -6.21
CA THR A 47 -5.37 -1.63 -4.87
C THR A 47 -6.34 -0.93 -3.93
N ARG A 48 -6.95 0.17 -4.40
CA ARG A 48 -7.97 0.91 -3.65
C ARG A 48 -9.17 0.03 -3.28
N SER A 49 -9.58 -0.86 -4.15
CA SER A 49 -10.70 -1.78 -3.89
C SER A 49 -10.39 -2.80 -2.79
N ARG A 50 -9.11 -3.02 -2.46
CA ARG A 50 -8.64 -3.98 -1.45
C ARG A 50 -8.41 -3.36 -0.06
N LEU A 51 -8.46 -2.04 0.06
CA LEU A 51 -8.32 -1.34 1.33
C LEU A 51 -9.49 -1.61 2.27
N ARG A 52 -9.21 -1.90 3.53
CA ARG A 52 -10.20 -2.14 4.59
C ARG A 52 -9.82 -1.37 5.85
N GLN A 53 -10.77 -1.26 6.78
CA GLN A 53 -10.54 -0.76 8.13
C GLN A 53 -9.72 0.54 8.21
N GLY A 54 -8.58 0.52 8.90
CA GLY A 54 -7.69 1.67 9.11
C GLY A 54 -7.15 2.22 7.80
N ALA A 55 -6.71 1.34 6.90
CA ALA A 55 -6.20 1.72 5.59
C ALA A 55 -7.23 2.47 4.73
N LEU A 56 -8.51 2.06 4.76
CA LEU A 56 -9.57 2.78 4.03
C LEU A 56 -9.81 4.19 4.59
N ARG A 57 -9.77 4.35 5.92
CA ARG A 57 -9.91 5.66 6.57
C ARG A 57 -8.72 6.57 6.30
N TRP A 58 -7.52 6.02 6.32
CA TRP A 58 -6.30 6.73 5.96
C TRP A 58 -6.35 7.20 4.49
N PHE A 59 -6.68 6.29 3.56
CA PHE A 59 -6.79 6.62 2.14
C PHE A 59 -7.77 7.77 1.90
N ALA A 60 -8.89 7.82 2.61
CA ALA A 60 -9.85 8.92 2.48
C ALA A 60 -9.22 10.30 2.77
N ARG A 61 -8.24 10.38 3.69
CA ARG A 61 -7.55 11.61 4.10
C ARG A 61 -6.35 11.99 3.22
N LEU A 62 -5.84 11.04 2.43
CA LEU A 62 -4.68 11.24 1.58
C LEU A 62 -4.91 12.35 0.54
N GLU A 63 -3.85 13.06 0.16
CA GLU A 63 -3.96 14.15 -0.81
C GLU A 63 -4.40 13.65 -2.20
N PRO A 64 -5.18 14.45 -2.96
CA PRO A 64 -5.66 14.05 -4.28
C PRO A 64 -4.57 13.67 -5.28
N SER A 65 -3.38 14.29 -5.17
CA SER A 65 -2.23 14.00 -6.03
C SER A 65 -1.70 12.58 -5.77
N LYS A 66 -1.45 12.25 -4.50
CA LYS A 66 -1.01 10.92 -4.06
C LYS A 66 -2.04 9.80 -4.29
N LYS A 67 -3.32 10.14 -4.51
CA LYS A 67 -4.40 9.16 -4.80
C LYS A 67 -4.50 8.74 -6.26
N LYS A 68 -3.91 9.50 -7.19
CA LYS A 68 -4.12 9.36 -8.64
C LYS A 68 -2.90 8.82 -9.39
N ASP A 69 -1.78 8.73 -8.68
CA ASP A 69 -0.49 8.36 -9.20
C ASP A 69 -0.01 7.12 -8.42
N TRP A 70 0.43 6.09 -9.12
CA TRP A 70 0.73 4.79 -8.52
C TRP A 70 1.96 4.89 -7.62
N ASP A 71 3.02 5.50 -8.12
CA ASP A 71 4.28 5.65 -7.38
C ASP A 71 4.09 6.52 -6.14
N LEU A 72 3.41 7.68 -6.26
CA LEU A 72 3.12 8.53 -5.11
C LEU A 72 2.19 7.85 -4.10
N PHE A 73 1.32 6.95 -4.55
CA PHE A 73 0.47 6.17 -3.67
C PHE A 73 1.26 5.13 -2.87
N VAL A 74 2.18 4.44 -3.54
CA VAL A 74 3.08 3.45 -2.91
C VAL A 74 4.05 4.13 -1.95
N GLU A 75 4.62 5.27 -2.31
CA GLU A 75 5.45 6.11 -1.42
C GLU A 75 4.67 6.47 -0.15
N ALA A 76 3.45 6.99 -0.30
CA ALA A 76 2.61 7.37 0.83
C ALA A 76 2.27 6.19 1.75
N LEU A 77 2.13 4.99 1.19
CA LEU A 77 1.92 3.76 1.95
C LEU A 77 3.16 3.43 2.80
N PHE A 78 4.37 3.48 2.24
CA PHE A 78 5.60 3.22 2.99
C PHE A 78 5.91 4.31 4.03
N GLU A 79 5.58 5.57 3.76
CA GLU A 79 5.65 6.64 4.76
C GLU A 79 4.70 6.38 5.94
N GLN A 80 3.48 5.91 5.66
CA GLN A 80 2.46 5.67 6.67
C GLN A 80 2.70 4.38 7.47
N TYR A 81 3.25 3.35 6.83
CA TYR A 81 3.50 2.03 7.40
C TYR A 81 4.98 1.67 7.21
N PRO A 82 5.88 2.29 8.00
CA PRO A 82 7.31 2.03 7.90
C PRO A 82 7.67 0.60 8.31
N PRO A 83 8.80 0.06 7.83
CA PRO A 83 9.22 -1.31 8.10
C PRO A 83 9.38 -1.57 9.60
N VAL A 84 8.97 -2.77 10.03
CA VAL A 84 9.02 -3.18 11.43
C VAL A 84 10.49 -3.36 11.84
N GLY A 85 11.02 -2.40 12.60
CA GLY A 85 12.41 -2.40 13.06
C GLY A 85 13.27 -1.24 12.53
N ALA A 86 12.71 -0.32 11.74
CA ALA A 86 13.37 0.96 11.51
C ALA A 86 13.60 1.63 12.88
N PRO A 87 14.84 2.02 13.24
CA PRO A 87 15.03 2.88 14.38
C PRO A 87 14.24 4.15 14.08
N VAL A 88 13.19 4.40 14.85
CA VAL A 88 12.63 5.74 14.91
C VAL A 88 13.80 6.60 15.35
N GLU A 89 14.38 7.36 14.42
CA GLU A 89 15.18 8.53 14.75
C GLU A 89 14.22 9.49 15.45
N THR A 90 13.96 9.22 16.71
CA THR A 90 13.48 10.19 17.66
C THR A 90 14.64 11.15 17.81
N GLU A 91 14.75 12.13 16.90
CA GLU A 91 15.46 13.37 17.15
C GLU A 91 14.73 14.12 18.27
N ILE A 92 14.85 13.59 19.49
CA ILE A 92 14.68 14.35 20.71
C ILE A 92 16.01 15.08 20.90
N SER A 93 16.27 16.08 20.06
CA SER A 93 17.34 17.05 20.33
C SER A 93 16.71 18.21 21.10
N THR A 94 16.74 18.04 22.42
CA THR A 94 16.30 18.97 23.46
C THR A 94 16.79 20.41 23.24
N PRO A 95 15.97 21.44 23.54
CA PRO A 95 16.48 22.81 23.56
C PRO A 95 17.39 22.99 24.78
N VAL A 96 18.65 23.33 24.54
CA VAL A 96 19.57 23.86 25.55
C VAL A 96 19.14 25.30 25.86
N TRP A 97 18.85 25.56 27.13
CA TRP A 97 18.61 26.90 27.70
C TRP A 97 19.94 27.64 27.89
#